data_AF-A0AAU7IVP9-F1
#
_entry.id   AF-A0AAU7IVP9-F1
#
_cell.length_a   1.000
_cell.length_b   1.000
_cell.length_c   1.000
_cell.angle_alpha   90.00
_cell.angle_beta   90.00
_cell.angle_gamma   90.00
#
_symmetry.space_group_name_H-M   'P 1'
#
loop_
_entity.id
_entity.type
_entity.pdbx_description
1 polymer ?
#
loop_
_entity_poly.entity_id
_entity_poly.type
_entity_poly.pdbx_seq_one_letter_code
_entity_poly.pdbx_strand_id
1 'polypeptide(L)' 'MGRNRSEIKEGTRQYNHRQHAIFYQNADYGILIIRILHQQMNPILHFS' A
#
# COMPACT_ATOMS: atom_id res chain seq x y z
N MET A 1 5.38 11.16 3.75
CA MET A 1 5.40 10.07 2.76
C MET A 1 5.06 8.74 3.44
N GLY A 2 4.49 7.76 2.74
CA GLY A 2 3.98 6.51 3.31
C GLY A 2 5.03 5.59 3.96
N ARG A 3 4.59 4.78 4.93
CA ARG A 3 5.41 3.81 5.68
C ARG A 3 5.83 2.66 4.76
N ASN A 4 7.10 2.24 4.84
CA ASN A 4 7.56 1.06 4.13
C ASN A 4 6.78 -0.17 4.61
N ARG A 5 6.29 -0.96 3.64
CA ARG A 5 5.55 -2.21 3.82
C ARG A 5 6.15 -3.31 2.94
N SER A 6 7.48 -3.32 2.79
CA SER A 6 8.18 -4.31 1.97
C SER A 6 7.93 -5.75 2.46
N GLU A 7 7.52 -5.94 3.72
CA GLU A 7 7.12 -7.25 4.26
C GLU A 7 5.87 -7.85 3.60
N ILE A 8 5.04 -7.04 2.94
CA ILE A 8 3.85 -7.50 2.19
C ILE A 8 4.24 -7.83 0.74
N LYS A 9 4.97 -6.89 0.12
CA LYS A 9 5.54 -7.01 -1.24
C LYS A 9 6.66 -5.99 -1.34
N GLU A 10 7.80 -6.41 -1.87
CA GLU A 10 9.00 -5.57 -1.98
C GLU A 10 8.70 -4.19 -2.60
N GLY A 11 9.24 -3.13 -1.99
CA GLY A 11 9.06 -1.75 -2.45
C GLY A 11 7.69 -1.13 -2.15
N THR A 12 6.75 -1.88 -1.57
CA THR A 12 5.42 -1.37 -1.21
C THR A 12 5.52 -0.35 -0.08
N ARG A 13 4.72 0.70 -0.21
CA ARG A 13 4.52 1.74 0.80
C ARG A 13 3.04 1.85 1.11
N GLN A 14 2.72 2.18 2.35
CA GLN A 14 1.35 2.35 2.82
C GLN A 14 1.14 3.77 3.34
N TYR A 15 0.04 4.39 2.91
CA TYR A 15 -0.46 5.64 3.46
C TYR A 15 -1.88 5.45 3.98
N ASN A 16 -2.10 5.74 5.26
CA ASN A 16 -3.43 5.66 5.85
C ASN A 16 -4.16 6.98 5.62
N HIS A 17 -5.38 6.90 5.08
CA HIS A 17 -6.26 8.03 4.86
C HIS A 17 -7.68 7.70 5.35
N ARG A 18 -8.11 8.38 6.41
CA ARG A 18 -9.39 8.10 7.07
C ARG A 18 -9.49 6.60 7.41
N GLN A 19 -10.50 5.90 6.91
CA GLN A 19 -10.75 4.48 7.16
C GLN A 19 -10.05 3.55 6.13
N HIS A 20 -9.19 4.09 5.27
CA HIS A 20 -8.55 3.34 4.20
C HIS A 20 -7.03 3.34 4.31
N ALA A 21 -6.41 2.24 3.90
CA ALA A 21 -4.98 2.09 3.67
C ALA A 21 -4.73 2.06 2.16
N ILE A 22 -3.96 3.03 1.67
CA ILE A 22 -3.53 3.15 0.27
C ILE A 22 -2.15 2.52 0.16
N PHE A 23 -2.02 1.49 -0.66
CA PHE A 23 -0.76 0.81 -0.92
C PHE A 23 -0.25 1.19 -2.31
N TYR A 24 1.01 1.60 -2.38
CA TYR A 24 1.61 2.12 -3.59
C TYR A 24 3.12 1.81 -3.67
N GLN A 25 3.68 1.89 -4.87
CA GLN A 25 5.12 1.85 -5.13
C GLN A 25 5.55 3.18 -5.76
N ASN A 26 6.81 3.56 -5.53
CA ASN A 26 7.41 4.64 -6.32
C ASN A 26 7.66 4.11 -7.74
N ALA A 27 7.49 4.97 -8.76
CA ALA A 27 7.82 4.69 -10.14
C ALA A 27 8.71 5.82 -10.69
N ASP A 28 9.30 5.63 -11.87
CA ASP A 28 10.17 6.64 -12.50
C ASP A 28 9.46 7.99 -12.67
N TYR A 29 8.13 7.94 -12.91
CA TYR A 29 7.26 9.11 -12.88
C TYR A 29 6.07 8.85 -11.95
N GLY A 30 6.01 9.58 -10.83
CA GLY A 30 4.90 9.53 -9.89
C GLY A 30 4.88 8.28 -9.00
N ILE A 31 3.68 7.73 -8.77
CA ILE A 31 3.47 6.53 -7.94
C ILE A 31 2.51 5.57 -8.64
N LEU A 32 2.73 4.28 -8.46
CA LEU A 32 1.81 3.23 -8.87
C LEU A 32 0.93 2.86 -7.67
N ILE A 33 -0.37 3.12 -7.75
CA ILE A 33 -1.33 2.64 -6.76
C ILE A 33 -1.59 1.15 -7.00
N ILE A 34 -1.31 0.32 -6.01
CA ILE A 34 -1.44 -1.14 -6.09
C ILE A 34 -2.82 -1.57 -5.60
N ARG A 35 -3.22 -1.07 -4.43
CA ARG A 35 -4.51 -1.37 -3.77
C ARG A 35 -4.93 -0.23 -2.87
N ILE A 36 -6.24 -0.10 -2.66
CA ILE A 36 -6.84 0.69 -1.58
C ILE A 36 -7.74 -0.27 -0.81
N LEU A 37 -7.44 -0.48 0.47
CA LEU A 37 -8.19 -1.39 1.34
C LEU A 37 -8.81 -0.61 2.48
N HIS A 38 -9.93 -1.11 3.01
CA HIS A 38 -10.39 -0.64 4.32
C HIS A 38 -9.37 -1.05 5.39
N GLN A 39 -9.13 -0.21 6.40
CA GLN A 39 -8.04 -0.41 7.38
C GLN A 39 -8.19 -1.67 8.24
N GLN A 40 -9.39 -2.25 8.30
CA GLN A 40 -9.69 -3.49 9.03
C GLN A 40 -9.42 -4.76 8.21
N MET A 41 -9.13 -4.64 6.92
CA MET A 41 -8.83 -5.77 6.06
C MET A 41 -7.39 -6.26 6.30
N ASN A 42 -7.17 -7.57 6.28
CA ASN A 42 -5.83 -8.13 6.32
C ASN A 42 -5.17 -7.96 4.96
N PRO A 43 -4.15 -7.09 4.81
CA PRO A 43 -3.59 -6.77 3.49
C PRO A 43 -2.88 -7.95 2.84
N ILE A 44 -2.36 -8.91 3.62
CA ILE A 44 -1.66 -10.10 3.08
C ILE A 44 -2.60 -10.92 2.17
N LEU A 45 -3.90 -10.93 2.46
CA LEU A 45 -4.89 -11.69 1.69
C LEU A 45 -5.26 -11.04 0.34
N HIS A 46 -4.76 -9.84 0.05
CA HIS A 46 -5.14 -9.05 -1.13
C HIS A 46 -3.96 -8.70 -2.05
N PHE A 47 -2.78 -9.28 -1.77
CA PHE A 47 -1.51 -9.03 -2.46
C PHE A 47 -0.94 -10.28 -3.16
N SER A 48 -1.77 -11.33 -3.33
CA SER A 48 -1.48 -12.53 -4.13
C SER A 48 -1.37 -12.28 -5.63
#